data_AF-A0ABD0JMC4-F1
#
_entry.id   AF-A0ABD0JMC4-F1
#
_cell.length_a   1.000
_cell.length_b   1.000
_cell.length_c   1.000
_cell.angle_alpha   90.00
_cell.angle_beta   90.00
_cell.angle_gamma   90.00
#
_symmetry.space_group_name_H-M   'P 1'
#
loop_
_entity.id
_entity.type
_entity.pdbx_description
1 polymer ?
#
loop_
_entity_poly.entity_id
_entity_poly.type
_entity_poly.pdbx_seq_one_letter_code
_entity_poly.pdbx_strand_id
1 'polypeptide(L)' 'FVSDQAYLWMQAQMEVMPDGRKRTMRCVTCKQENLKTDNNNHLRCWNCKANLCFVCRSRITGVITRHFSVGACPQHS' A
#
# COMPACT_ATOMS: atom_id res chain seq x y z
N PHE A 1 1.18 -10.51 -18.61
CA PHE A 1 1.96 -11.09 -17.49
C PHE A 1 1.98 -10.15 -16.28
N VAL A 2 0.81 -9.79 -15.76
CA VAL A 2 0.69 -9.41 -14.35
C VAL A 2 0.27 -10.72 -13.68
N SER A 3 1.02 -11.21 -12.70
CA SER A 3 0.82 -12.58 -12.21
C SER A 3 -0.53 -12.71 -11.51
N ASP A 4 -1.43 -13.54 -12.05
CA ASP A 4 -2.72 -13.89 -11.43
C ASP A 4 -2.53 -14.34 -9.97
N GLN A 5 -1.38 -14.97 -9.67
CA GLN A 5 -0.95 -15.33 -8.33
C GLN A 5 -0.95 -14.15 -7.33
N ALA A 6 -0.49 -12.96 -7.75
CA ALA A 6 -0.40 -11.80 -6.86
C ALA A 6 -1.78 -11.20 -6.55
N TYR A 7 -2.69 -11.24 -7.53
CA TYR A 7 -4.07 -10.81 -7.34
C TYR A 7 -4.82 -11.74 -6.38
N LEU A 8 -4.70 -13.06 -6.59
CA LEU A 8 -5.29 -14.08 -5.72
C LEU A 8 -4.74 -13.99 -4.29
N TRP A 9 -3.43 -13.77 -4.13
CA TRP A 9 -2.82 -13.56 -2.81
C TRP A 9 -3.42 -12.34 -2.12
N MET A 10 -3.55 -11.22 -2.83
CA MET A 10 -4.16 -10.01 -2.27
C MET A 10 -5.61 -10.25 -1.84
N GLN A 11 -6.42 -10.93 -2.67
CA GLN A 11 -7.81 -11.26 -2.34
C GLN A 11 -7.90 -12.16 -1.10
N ALA A 12 -7.15 -13.27 -1.08
CA ALA A 12 -7.13 -14.18 0.05
C ALA A 12 -6.70 -13.47 1.34
N GLN A 13 -5.70 -12.58 1.26
CA GLN A 13 -5.21 -11.87 2.44
C GLN A 13 -6.21 -10.81 2.95
N MET A 14 -6.94 -10.13 2.06
CA MET A 14 -8.03 -9.24 2.45
C MET A 14 -9.17 -9.96 3.15
N GLU A 15 -9.46 -11.20 2.78
CA GLU A 15 -10.53 -12.01 3.36
C GLU A 15 -10.19 -12.52 4.76
N VAL A 16 -8.93 -12.88 5.02
CA VAL A 16 -8.50 -13.41 6.33
C VAL A 16 -8.09 -12.34 7.33
N MET A 17 -7.75 -11.12 6.89
CA MET A 17 -7.37 -10.03 7.80
C MET A 17 -8.60 -9.36 8.44
N PRO A 18 -8.63 -9.21 9.79
CA PRO A 18 -9.61 -8.36 10.45
C PRO A 18 -9.57 -6.95 9.86
N ASP A 19 -10.73 -6.41 9.51
CA ASP A 19 -10.85 -5.11 8.83
C ASP A 19 -10.07 -5.00 7.51
N GLY A 20 -9.81 -6.12 6.81
CA GLY A 20 -9.03 -6.15 5.56
C GLY A 20 -9.46 -5.09 4.54
N ARG A 21 -10.77 -4.88 4.35
CA ARG A 21 -11.32 -3.81 3.49
C ARG A 21 -10.96 -2.39 3.95
N LYS A 22 -10.84 -2.12 5.25
CA LYS A 22 -10.42 -0.81 5.77
C LYS A 22 -8.91 -0.59 5.60
N ARG A 23 -8.16 -1.67 5.37
CA ARG A 23 -6.71 -1.67 5.15
C ARG A 23 -6.35 -1.62 3.66
N THR A 24 -7.31 -1.39 2.76
CA THR A 24 -7.02 -1.25 1.33
C THR A 24 -6.92 0.20 0.86
N MET A 25 -6.11 0.42 -0.18
CA MET A 25 -6.15 1.64 -0.96
C MET A 25 -5.94 1.37 -2.45
N ARG A 26 -6.60 2.15 -3.30
CA ARG A 26 -6.32 2.13 -4.74
C ARG A 26 -5.01 2.87 -5.03
N CYS A 27 -4.15 2.26 -5.83
CA CYS A 27 -2.93 2.90 -6.30
C CYS A 27 -3.27 4.17 -7.08
N VAL A 28 -2.73 5.32 -6.68
CA VAL A 28 -3.02 6.58 -7.38
C VAL A 28 -2.51 6.59 -8.83
N THR A 29 -1.48 5.78 -9.12
CA THR A 29 -0.87 5.63 -10.45
C THR A 29 -1.66 4.69 -11.36
N CYS A 30 -1.88 3.43 -10.97
CA CYS A 30 -2.46 2.40 -11.85
C CYS A 30 -3.84 1.88 -11.41
N LYS A 31 -4.42 2.45 -10.35
CA LYS A 31 -5.77 2.16 -9.83
C LYS A 31 -6.02 0.76 -9.28
N GLN A 32 -5.04 -0.15 -9.37
CA GLN A 32 -5.11 -1.46 -8.70
C GLN A 32 -5.23 -1.29 -7.18
N GLU A 33 -6.03 -2.14 -6.55
CA GLU A 33 -6.16 -2.19 -5.09
C GLU A 33 -4.86 -2.71 -4.47
N ASN A 34 -4.51 -2.23 -3.28
CA ASN A 34 -3.36 -2.67 -2.51
C ASN A 34 -3.77 -2.79 -1.05
N LEU A 35 -3.26 -3.81 -0.38
CA LEU A 35 -3.52 -4.10 1.02
C LEU A 35 -2.34 -3.65 1.89
N LYS A 36 -2.64 -2.98 3.00
CA LYS A 36 -1.70 -2.70 4.08
C LYS A 36 -1.68 -3.90 5.05
N THR A 37 -0.66 -4.74 4.91
CA THR A 37 -0.57 -6.06 5.56
C THR A 37 -0.02 -6.03 6.99
N ASP A 38 0.60 -4.91 7.39
CA ASP A 38 1.19 -4.68 8.71
C ASP A 38 0.94 -3.23 9.14
N ASN A 39 1.66 -2.73 10.15
CA ASN A 39 1.53 -1.34 10.56
C ASN A 39 2.28 -0.35 9.66
N ASN A 40 3.02 -0.82 8.64
CA ASN A 40 3.79 0.05 7.75
C ASN A 40 2.88 0.77 6.74
N ASN A 41 2.90 2.09 6.79
CA ASN A 41 2.14 2.97 5.90
C ASN A 41 2.83 3.15 4.55
N HIS A 42 4.05 2.65 4.37
CA HIS A 42 4.69 2.54 3.06
C HIS A 42 4.14 1.33 2.31
N LEU A 43 3.48 1.59 1.19
CA LEU A 43 3.02 0.53 0.28
C LEU A 43 3.82 0.59 -1.01
N ARG A 44 4.28 -0.58 -1.47
CA ARG A 44 4.80 -0.75 -2.83
C ARG A 44 3.75 -1.45 -3.66
N CYS A 45 3.23 -0.78 -4.69
CA CYS A 45 2.15 -1.33 -5.50
C CYS A 45 2.56 -2.67 -6.12
N TRP A 46 1.80 -3.74 -5.87
CA TRP A 46 2.15 -5.08 -6.38
C TRP A 46 2.14 -5.13 -7.91
N ASN A 47 1.30 -4.32 -8.57
CA ASN A 47 1.23 -4.21 -10.02
C ASN A 47 2.30 -3.25 -10.60
N CYS A 48 2.15 -1.94 -10.39
CA CYS A 48 3.00 -0.93 -11.05
C CYS A 48 4.28 -0.55 -10.28
N LYS A 49 4.52 -1.15 -9.12
CA LYS A 49 5.69 -0.92 -8.25
C LYS A 49 5.87 0.50 -7.72
N ALA A 50 4.90 1.40 -7.92
CA ALA A 50 4.91 2.74 -7.33
C ALA A 50 4.93 2.69 -5.80
N ASN A 51 5.71 3.58 -5.18
CA ASN A 51 5.70 3.81 -3.74
C ASN A 51 4.54 4.73 -3.37
N LEU A 52 3.74 4.30 -2.41
CA LEU A 52 2.53 4.98 -1.95
C LEU A 52 2.59 5.14 -0.43
N CYS A 53 1.93 6.16 0.07
CA CYS A 53 1.65 6.32 1.49
C CYS A 53 0.18 6.02 1.76
N PHE A 54 -0.09 5.09 2.67
CA PHE A 54 -1.44 4.70 3.07
C PHE A 54 -2.20 5.82 3.78
N VAL A 55 -1.49 6.67 4.53
CA VAL A 55 -2.07 7.77 5.32
C VAL A 55 -2.53 8.91 4.43
N CYS A 56 -1.63 9.53 3.68
CA CYS A 56 -1.94 10.68 2.84
C CYS A 56 -2.45 10.29 1.44
N ARG A 57 -2.62 8.99 1.18
CA ARG A 57 -3.11 8.41 -0.08
C ARG A 57 -2.42 8.96 -1.32
N SER A 58 -1.12 9.26 -1.21
CA SER A 58 -0.35 9.90 -2.27
C SER A 58 0.83 9.03 -2.72
N ARG A 59 1.30 9.26 -3.95
CA ARG A 59 2.54 8.67 -4.45
C ARG A 59 3.71 9.34 -3.75
N ILE A 60 4.66 8.54 -3.26
CA ILE A 60 5.93 9.03 -2.75
C ILE A 60 6.86 9.23 -3.94
N THR A 61 7.19 10.49 -4.22
CA THR A 61 8.19 10.88 -5.22
C THR A 61 9.45 11.32 -4.50
N GLY A 62 10.54 10.54 -4.61
CA GLY A 62 11.81 10.80 -3.93
C GLY A 62 12.14 9.78 -2.84
N VAL A 63 12.90 10.22 -1.83
CA VAL A 63 13.42 9.36 -0.77
C VAL A 63 12.31 8.97 0.21
N ILE A 64 12.04 7.67 0.35
CA ILE A 64 10.96 7.13 1.18
C ILE A 64 11.13 7.54 2.65
N THR A 65 12.34 7.46 3.20
CA THR A 65 12.60 7.82 4.60
C THR A 65 12.31 9.29 4.91
N ARG A 66 12.51 10.20 3.95
CA ARG A 66 12.15 11.62 4.11
C ARG A 66 10.64 11.83 4.17
N HIS A 67 9.83 10.98 3.53
CA HIS A 67 8.38 11.05 3.62
C HIS A 67 7.86 10.70 5.02
N PHE A 68 8.59 9.84 5.73
CA PHE A 68 8.24 9.32 7.05
C PHE A 68 9.07 9.94 8.19
N SER A 69 9.72 11.07 7.96
CA SER A 69 10.47 11.78 8.99
C SER A 69 9.55 12.39 10.05
N VAL A 70 10.13 12.76 11.20
CA VAL A 70 9.41 13.47 12.28
C VAL A 70 8.70 14.72 11.72
N GLY A 71 7.41 14.88 12.05
CA GLY A 71 6.56 15.95 11.55
C GLY A 71 5.93 15.71 10.16
N ALA A 72 6.21 14.57 9.52
CA ALA A 72 5.61 14.15 8.26
C ALA A 72 4.58 13.01 8.47
N CYS A 73 4.32 12.18 7.44
CA CYS A 73 3.40 11.04 7.57
C CYS A 73 3.98 9.99 8.53
N PRO A 74 3.18 9.37 9.42
CA PRO A 74 3.68 8.34 10.32
C PRO A 74 4.03 7.07 9.53
N GLN A 75 5.19 6.46 9.79
CA GLN A 75 5.56 5.22 9.12
C GLN A 75 4.79 4.01 9.66
N HIS A 76 4.60 3.93 10.97
CA HIS A 76 4.01 2.78 11.62
C HIS A 76 2.74 3.18 12.38
N SER A 77 1.57 2.69 11.94
CA SER A 77 0.26 2.91 12.57
C SER A 77 -0.78 1.89 12.15
#